data_AF-A0A8X6Q1F1-F1
#
_entry.id   AF-A0A8X6Q1F1-F1
#
_cell.length_a   1.000
_cell.length_b   1.000
_cell.length_c   1.000
_cell.angle_alpha   90.00
_cell.angle_beta   90.00
_cell.angle_gamma   90.00
#
_symmetry.space_group_name_H-M   'P 1'
#
loop_
_entity.id
_entity.type
_entity.pdbx_description
1 polymer ?
#
loop_
_entity_poly.entity_id
_entity_poly.type
_entity_poly.pdbx_seq_one_letter_code
_entity_poly.pdbx_strand_id
1 'polypeptide(L)'
;MTTIQILLLLTGCLVGVFGQCFKDVDRIPTKQKLTFGMEHFFAASNQFSIRLLQALNTTRDTFFSPFSIWSSLVLVYLGSKGTTEKELEGVLNIHGMDKNIVAHSYQSLKSWFSSRIKASSFTMRNNLFLQKDIKIHSCLLPFIKDDLAYTDFQENPELARIAINFLIQRQTKDKIKEILPPNSIHMFTQFIVTSTMYFKGTWLQPFLPQSTRPGLFFTSHFEYLLVDMMISHDTFPYTTSDELQCTAIEMPYVGKSLTMVVMLPKNKAHGVQILISSLTLTRLNNMIEDMFPREIVLALPKFQIEDNFQLSPTLLKLGLRDLVTGTVNLTGFTKDKMLEINAVYHKAKITVDEHGTEASAATATAYPRHSHSTKILDFIVDRPFVFFIRENYSHSILFMGVVRHPRLLNSIGFHYYAEPL
;
A
#
# COMPACT_ATOMS: atom_id res chain seq x y z
N MET A 1 -41.62 -10.97 66.64
CA MET A 1 -41.00 -9.76 66.06
C MET A 1 -39.64 -10.14 65.50
N THR A 2 -39.57 -10.49 64.22
CA THR A 2 -38.32 -10.62 63.47
C THR A 2 -38.67 -10.57 61.98
N THR A 3 -38.62 -9.37 61.39
CA THR A 3 -38.75 -9.14 59.95
C THR A 3 -37.34 -9.16 59.36
N ILE A 4 -37.05 -10.17 58.53
CA ILE A 4 -35.82 -10.26 57.73
C ILE A 4 -36.05 -9.45 56.45
N GLN A 5 -35.32 -8.35 56.27
CA GLN A 5 -35.24 -7.64 54.99
C GLN A 5 -34.19 -8.32 54.10
N ILE A 6 -34.61 -8.85 52.97
CA ILE A 6 -33.74 -9.32 51.89
C ILE A 6 -33.42 -8.11 51.01
N LEU A 7 -32.17 -7.67 51.04
CA LEU A 7 -31.64 -6.66 50.13
C LEU A 7 -31.15 -7.36 48.85
N LEU A 8 -31.95 -7.31 47.78
CA LEU A 8 -31.56 -7.73 46.44
C LEU A 8 -30.64 -6.66 45.83
N LEU A 9 -29.33 -6.91 45.86
CA LEU A 9 -28.35 -6.17 45.07
C LEU A 9 -28.48 -6.57 43.60
N LEU A 10 -29.28 -5.82 42.84
CA LEU A 10 -29.23 -5.78 41.39
C LEU A 10 -27.90 -5.11 40.97
N THR A 11 -26.84 -5.90 40.83
CA THR A 11 -25.66 -5.50 40.07
C THR A 11 -26.05 -5.46 38.60
N GLY A 12 -26.62 -4.33 38.18
CA GLY A 12 -26.81 -3.99 36.78
C GLY A 12 -25.46 -3.94 36.10
N CYS A 13 -25.14 -4.98 35.34
CA CYS A 13 -24.02 -4.97 34.41
C CYS A 13 -24.34 -3.92 33.34
N LEU A 14 -23.84 -2.69 33.53
CA LEU A 14 -23.82 -1.64 32.52
C LEU A 14 -22.87 -2.10 31.42
N VAL A 15 -23.36 -2.99 30.55
CA VAL A 15 -22.76 -3.21 29.24
C VAL A 15 -22.95 -1.89 28.51
N GLY A 16 -21.87 -1.11 28.41
CA GLY A 16 -21.90 0.19 27.74
C GLY A 16 -22.47 0.06 26.34
N VAL A 17 -23.70 0.55 26.15
CA VAL A 17 -24.30 0.77 24.85
C VAL A 17 -23.61 2.02 24.30
N PHE A 18 -22.54 1.84 23.54
CA PHE A 18 -21.97 2.91 22.72
C PHE A 18 -22.82 3.06 21.45
N GLY A 19 -22.92 4.29 20.95
CA GLY A 19 -23.91 4.72 19.96
C GLY A 19 -24.04 3.82 18.74
N GLN A 20 -25.29 3.48 18.42
CA GLN A 20 -25.70 2.77 17.21
C GLN A 20 -25.24 3.55 15.97
N CYS A 21 -24.32 2.98 15.21
CA CYS A 21 -23.78 3.58 14.00
C CYS A 21 -24.03 2.73 12.76
N PHE A 22 -23.91 1.41 12.92
CA PHE A 22 -24.03 0.46 11.83
C PHE A 22 -25.29 -0.39 11.96
N LYS A 23 -25.61 -0.86 13.16
CA LYS A 23 -26.79 -1.67 13.48
C LYS A 23 -27.52 -1.15 14.73
N ASP A 24 -28.72 -1.71 14.96
CA ASP A 24 -29.53 -1.43 16.15
C ASP A 24 -28.81 -1.79 17.47
N VAL A 25 -27.84 -2.70 17.43
CA VAL A 25 -26.98 -3.04 18.57
C VAL A 25 -25.54 -3.28 18.10
N ASP A 26 -24.69 -2.27 18.24
CA ASP A 26 -23.25 -2.36 17.96
C ASP A 26 -22.50 -2.79 19.24
N ARG A 27 -22.23 -4.09 19.38
CA ARG A 27 -21.43 -4.62 20.50
C ARG A 27 -19.95 -4.59 20.16
N ILE A 28 -19.09 -4.27 21.13
CA ILE A 28 -17.64 -4.41 20.99
C ILE A 28 -17.33 -5.86 20.58
N PRO A 29 -16.67 -6.08 19.43
CA PRO A 29 -16.36 -7.42 18.96
C PRO A 29 -15.45 -8.16 19.96
N THR A 30 -15.68 -9.46 20.13
CA THR A 30 -14.79 -10.30 20.93
C THR A 30 -13.40 -10.37 20.29
N LYS A 31 -12.36 -10.64 21.09
CA LYS A 31 -10.98 -10.81 20.59
C LYS A 31 -10.90 -11.79 19.42
N GLN A 32 -11.62 -12.91 19.50
CA GLN A 32 -11.67 -13.91 18.42
C GLN A 32 -12.27 -13.34 17.13
N LYS A 33 -13.36 -12.57 17.21
CA LYS A 33 -13.96 -11.91 16.04
C LYS A 33 -13.05 -10.85 15.43
N LEU A 34 -12.28 -10.14 16.25
CA LEU A 34 -11.28 -9.17 15.78
C LEU A 34 -10.12 -9.86 15.08
N THR A 35 -9.60 -10.96 15.63
CA THR A 35 -8.54 -11.75 14.99
C THR A 35 -8.99 -12.27 13.63
N PHE A 36 -10.19 -12.87 13.56
CA PHE A 36 -10.77 -13.31 12.29
C PHE A 36 -10.95 -12.14 11.30
N GLY A 37 -11.44 -10.98 11.77
CA GLY A 37 -11.59 -9.79 10.94
C GLY A 37 -10.26 -9.29 10.37
N MET A 38 -9.19 -9.30 11.16
CA MET A 38 -7.85 -8.92 10.71
C MET A 38 -7.25 -9.91 9.69
N GLU A 39 -7.37 -11.22 9.93
CA GLU A 39 -6.92 -12.23 8.97
C GLU A 39 -7.62 -12.09 7.62
N HIS A 40 -8.95 -11.85 7.65
CA HIS A 40 -9.72 -11.58 6.46
C HIS A 40 -9.26 -10.30 5.75
N PHE A 41 -8.98 -9.23 6.50
CA PHE A 41 -8.45 -7.98 5.94
C PHE A 41 -7.12 -8.17 5.22
N PHE A 42 -6.19 -8.96 5.79
CA PHE A 42 -4.91 -9.22 5.15
C PHE A 42 -5.10 -9.94 3.81
N ALA A 43 -5.89 -11.01 3.78
CA ALA A 43 -6.19 -11.73 2.54
C ALA A 43 -6.92 -10.86 1.51
N ALA A 44 -7.93 -10.09 1.95
CA ALA A 44 -8.72 -9.20 1.12
C ALA A 44 -7.86 -8.07 0.51
N SER A 45 -6.97 -7.48 1.30
CA SER A 45 -6.03 -6.46 0.83
C SER A 45 -5.03 -7.01 -0.20
N ASN A 46 -4.58 -8.25 -0.06
CA ASN A 46 -3.70 -8.91 -1.03
C ASN A 46 -4.43 -9.20 -2.35
N GLN A 47 -5.68 -9.66 -2.29
CA GLN A 47 -6.50 -9.86 -3.48
C GLN A 47 -6.74 -8.53 -4.21
N PHE A 48 -7.04 -7.46 -3.47
CA PHE A 48 -7.15 -6.11 -4.03
C PHE A 48 -5.83 -5.64 -4.66
N SER A 49 -4.68 -5.94 -4.04
CA SER A 49 -3.36 -5.54 -4.55
C SER A 49 -3.11 -6.03 -5.97
N ILE A 50 -3.43 -7.30 -6.22
CA ILE A 50 -3.27 -7.93 -7.54
C ILE A 50 -4.23 -7.30 -8.56
N ARG A 51 -5.51 -7.16 -8.21
CA ARG A 51 -6.52 -6.53 -9.08
C ARG A 51 -6.14 -5.09 -9.41
N LEU A 52 -5.65 -4.33 -8.43
CA LEU A 52 -5.22 -2.95 -8.63
C LEU A 52 -4.02 -2.88 -9.58
N LEU A 53 -3.01 -3.73 -9.41
CA LEU A 53 -1.87 -3.80 -10.34
C LEU A 53 -2.31 -4.07 -11.77
N GLN A 54 -3.28 -4.98 -11.96
CA GLN A 54 -3.83 -5.33 -13.27
C GLN A 54 -4.66 -4.20 -13.89
N ALA A 55 -5.32 -3.38 -13.07
CA ALA A 55 -6.14 -2.26 -13.54
C ALA A 55 -5.33 -0.97 -13.82
N LEU A 56 -4.17 -0.82 -13.19
CA LEU A 56 -3.27 0.32 -13.38
C LEU A 56 -2.57 0.28 -14.74
N ASN A 57 -2.30 1.47 -15.28
CA ASN A 57 -1.44 1.58 -16.45
C ASN A 57 0.03 1.39 -16.04
N THR A 58 0.57 0.22 -16.38
CA THR A 58 1.96 -0.15 -16.07
C THR A 58 2.86 -0.06 -17.30
N THR A 59 2.56 0.76 -18.31
CA THR A 59 3.47 1.00 -19.46
C THR A 59 4.69 1.84 -19.10
N ARG A 60 4.65 2.52 -17.96
CA ARG A 60 5.75 3.29 -17.35
C ARG A 60 6.15 2.67 -16.02
N ASP A 61 7.25 3.15 -15.44
CA ASP A 61 7.58 2.82 -14.05
C ASP A 61 6.38 3.16 -13.17
N THR A 62 6.06 2.24 -12.27
CA THR A 62 4.87 2.32 -11.43
C THR A 62 5.25 1.92 -10.02
N PHE A 63 4.94 2.75 -9.01
CA PHE A 63 5.09 2.37 -7.61
C PHE A 63 3.94 2.89 -6.76
N PHE A 64 3.30 2.01 -5.99
CA PHE A 64 2.15 2.35 -5.17
C PHE A 64 2.06 1.44 -3.95
N SER A 65 1.29 1.88 -2.95
CA SER A 65 0.85 1.04 -1.85
C SER A 65 -0.60 0.59 -2.05
N PRO A 66 -0.84 -0.66 -2.48
CA PRO A 66 -2.20 -1.17 -2.54
C PRO A 66 -2.84 -1.23 -1.15
N PHE A 67 -2.07 -1.52 -0.10
CA PHE A 67 -2.58 -1.58 1.26
C PHE A 67 -3.07 -0.23 1.79
N SER A 68 -2.34 0.87 1.53
CA SER A 68 -2.76 2.22 1.92
C SER A 68 -4.02 2.64 1.14
N ILE A 69 -4.10 2.31 -0.15
CA ILE A 69 -5.29 2.59 -0.96
C ILE A 69 -6.49 1.81 -0.42
N TRP A 70 -6.34 0.49 -0.26
CA TRP A 70 -7.39 -0.40 0.27
C TRP A 70 -7.89 0.09 1.63
N SER A 71 -6.98 0.41 2.55
CA SER A 71 -7.35 0.90 3.89
C SER A 71 -8.00 2.29 3.88
N SER A 72 -7.68 3.17 2.92
CA SER A 72 -8.41 4.44 2.74
C SER A 72 -9.83 4.22 2.23
N LEU A 73 -10.06 3.21 1.38
CA LEU A 73 -11.39 2.84 0.90
C LEU A 73 -12.23 2.15 1.99
N VAL A 74 -11.60 1.45 2.95
CA VAL A 74 -12.29 0.96 4.16
C VAL A 74 -12.90 2.11 4.95
N LEU A 75 -12.20 3.24 5.09
CA LEU A 75 -12.74 4.43 5.75
C LEU A 75 -13.99 4.96 5.03
N VAL A 76 -13.96 5.02 3.69
CA VAL A 76 -15.12 5.41 2.88
C VAL A 76 -16.27 4.41 3.06
N TYR A 77 -15.97 3.11 3.12
CA TYR A 77 -16.96 2.06 3.33
C TYR A 77 -17.73 2.25 4.64
N LEU A 78 -17.07 2.67 5.73
CA LEU A 78 -17.73 2.91 7.02
C LEU A 78 -18.87 3.93 6.93
N GLY A 79 -18.71 4.98 6.10
CA GLY A 79 -19.74 6.00 5.90
C GLY A 79 -20.65 5.78 4.67
N SER A 80 -20.43 4.72 3.91
CA SER A 80 -21.25 4.38 2.73
C SER A 80 -22.51 3.60 3.10
N LYS A 81 -23.55 3.71 2.26
CA LYS A 81 -24.81 2.93 2.34
C LYS A 81 -25.27 2.50 0.94
N GLY A 82 -26.24 1.58 0.86
CA GLY A 82 -26.93 1.23 -0.38
C GLY A 82 -26.01 0.58 -1.44
N THR A 83 -26.12 1.01 -2.70
CA THR A 83 -25.31 0.50 -3.82
C THR A 83 -23.83 0.77 -3.61
N THR A 84 -23.48 1.98 -3.18
CA THR A 84 -22.09 2.38 -2.90
C THR A 84 -21.43 1.46 -1.89
N GLU A 85 -22.15 1.09 -0.82
CA GLU A 85 -21.67 0.13 0.17
C GLU A 85 -21.36 -1.23 -0.46
N LYS A 86 -22.28 -1.77 -1.28
CA LYS A 86 -22.10 -3.06 -1.96
C LYS A 86 -20.94 -3.06 -2.96
N GLU A 87 -20.76 -1.97 -3.70
CA GLU A 87 -19.62 -1.81 -4.61
C GLU A 87 -18.30 -1.79 -3.85
N LEU A 88 -18.24 -1.05 -2.73
CA LEU A 88 -17.07 -1.03 -1.85
C LEU A 88 -16.80 -2.41 -1.26
N GLU A 89 -17.80 -3.16 -0.81
CA GLU A 89 -17.61 -4.54 -0.34
C GLU A 89 -16.99 -5.44 -1.41
N GLY A 90 -17.44 -5.30 -2.66
CA GLY A 90 -16.93 -6.05 -3.81
C GLY A 90 -15.51 -5.70 -4.21
N VAL A 91 -15.16 -4.42 -4.17
CA VAL A 91 -13.78 -4.00 -4.47
C VAL A 91 -12.84 -4.33 -3.32
N LEU A 92 -13.27 -4.12 -2.08
CA LEU A 92 -12.49 -4.42 -0.88
C LEU A 92 -12.38 -5.92 -0.61
N ASN A 93 -13.26 -6.75 -1.18
CA ASN A 93 -13.38 -8.18 -0.95
C ASN A 93 -13.64 -8.53 0.53
N ILE A 94 -14.61 -7.83 1.15
CA ILE A 94 -14.99 -7.98 2.57
C ILE A 94 -16.45 -8.42 2.75
N HIS A 95 -16.99 -9.12 1.74
CA HIS A 95 -18.39 -9.53 1.72
C HIS A 95 -18.81 -10.32 2.96
N GLY A 96 -19.99 -10.02 3.48
CA GLY A 96 -20.57 -10.72 4.64
C GLY A 96 -19.91 -10.38 5.97
N MET A 97 -18.89 -9.50 5.99
CA MET A 97 -18.35 -8.98 7.25
C MET A 97 -19.34 -7.98 7.87
N ASP A 98 -19.51 -8.08 9.18
CA ASP A 98 -20.25 -7.09 9.94
C ASP A 98 -19.49 -5.76 9.95
N LYS A 99 -20.12 -4.67 9.52
CA LYS A 99 -19.49 -3.34 9.41
C LYS A 99 -18.93 -2.82 10.74
N ASN A 100 -19.49 -3.20 11.88
CA ASN A 100 -18.91 -2.89 13.19
C ASN A 100 -17.61 -3.67 13.44
N ILE A 101 -17.55 -4.94 13.02
CA ILE A 101 -16.29 -5.72 13.02
C ILE A 101 -15.27 -5.07 12.08
N VAL A 102 -15.68 -4.62 10.89
CA VAL A 102 -14.79 -3.90 9.95
C VAL A 102 -14.20 -2.64 10.60
N ALA A 103 -15.03 -1.82 11.24
CA ALA A 103 -14.61 -0.57 11.89
C ALA A 103 -13.57 -0.82 13.00
N HIS A 104 -13.81 -1.79 13.87
CA HIS A 104 -12.85 -2.15 14.92
C HIS A 104 -11.59 -2.88 14.38
N SER A 105 -11.73 -3.67 13.32
CA SER A 105 -10.58 -4.32 12.66
C SER A 105 -9.67 -3.27 12.03
N TYR A 106 -10.24 -2.20 11.44
CA TYR A 106 -9.47 -1.08 10.89
C TYR A 106 -8.64 -0.35 11.96
N GLN A 107 -9.22 -0.06 13.12
CA GLN A 107 -8.47 0.51 14.25
C GLN A 107 -7.33 -0.43 14.70
N SER A 108 -7.58 -1.74 14.70
CA SER A 108 -6.59 -2.75 15.08
C SER A 108 -5.46 -2.91 14.05
N LEU A 109 -5.72 -2.64 12.77
CA LEU A 109 -4.65 -2.60 11.74
C LEU A 109 -3.62 -1.51 12.04
N LYS A 110 -4.08 -0.32 12.47
CA LYS A 110 -3.16 0.79 12.78
C LYS A 110 -2.19 0.41 13.91
N SER A 111 -2.68 -0.26 14.95
CA SER A 111 -1.85 -0.74 16.05
C SER A 111 -0.94 -1.92 15.64
N TRP A 112 -1.42 -2.81 14.76
CA TRP A 112 -0.62 -3.92 14.23
C TRP A 112 0.67 -3.43 13.56
N PHE A 113 0.57 -2.53 12.58
CA PHE A 113 1.76 -2.08 11.86
C PHE A 113 2.67 -1.18 12.70
N SER A 114 2.09 -0.29 13.53
CA SER A 114 2.89 0.60 14.38
C SER A 114 3.67 -0.12 15.48
N SER A 115 3.18 -1.28 15.95
CA SER A 115 3.88 -2.09 16.95
C SER A 115 4.98 -3.00 16.37
N ARG A 116 4.89 -3.35 15.07
CA ARG A 116 5.79 -4.33 14.42
C ARG A 116 6.82 -3.70 13.49
N ILE A 117 6.54 -2.51 12.97
CA ILE A 117 7.43 -1.80 12.06
C ILE A 117 7.89 -0.49 12.72
N LYS A 118 9.20 -0.28 12.80
CA LYS A 118 9.75 0.96 13.37
C LYS A 118 9.23 2.17 12.61
N ALA A 119 8.67 3.15 13.34
CA ALA A 119 8.09 4.38 12.77
C ALA A 119 9.10 5.28 12.03
N SER A 120 10.42 5.06 12.19
CA SER A 120 11.47 5.71 11.39
C SER A 120 11.54 5.18 9.96
N SER A 121 11.10 3.94 9.75
CA SER A 121 11.22 3.19 8.51
C SER A 121 9.90 3.08 7.75
N PHE A 122 8.80 3.50 8.35
CA PHE A 122 7.47 3.26 7.82
C PHE A 122 6.51 4.36 8.26
N THR A 123 5.80 4.95 7.32
CA THR A 123 4.72 5.90 7.60
C THR A 123 3.58 5.64 6.63
N MET A 124 2.41 5.31 7.18
CA MET A 124 1.15 5.16 6.45
C MET A 124 0.14 6.15 7.01
N ARG A 125 -0.42 6.97 6.13
CA ARG A 125 -1.38 8.01 6.47
C ARG A 125 -2.47 8.06 5.42
N ASN A 126 -3.69 7.79 5.88
CA ASN A 126 -4.91 8.01 5.12
C ASN A 126 -5.56 9.27 5.68
N ASN A 127 -6.06 10.14 4.82
CA ASN A 127 -6.81 11.31 5.26
C ASN A 127 -8.12 11.45 4.47
N LEU A 128 -9.18 11.80 5.19
CA LEU A 128 -10.49 12.21 4.72
C LEU A 128 -10.58 13.73 4.90
N PHE A 129 -10.45 14.50 3.83
CA PHE A 129 -10.62 15.95 3.88
C PHE A 129 -12.04 16.32 3.53
N LEU A 130 -12.78 16.89 4.47
CA LEU A 130 -14.17 17.33 4.28
C LEU A 130 -14.30 18.85 4.35
N GLN A 131 -15.28 19.39 3.62
CA GLN A 131 -15.63 20.81 3.72
C GLN A 131 -16.02 21.19 5.16
N LYS A 132 -15.52 22.34 5.63
CA LYS A 132 -15.60 22.83 7.03
C LYS A 132 -17.01 22.89 7.64
N ASP A 133 -18.06 23.00 6.83
CA ASP A 133 -19.46 23.13 7.28
C ASP A 133 -20.17 21.77 7.48
N ILE A 134 -19.55 20.67 7.05
CA ILE A 134 -20.15 19.33 7.09
C ILE A 134 -19.99 18.72 8.48
N LYS A 135 -21.12 18.37 9.11
CA LYS A 135 -21.11 17.65 10.39
C LYS A 135 -21.19 16.15 10.16
N ILE A 136 -20.21 15.43 10.72
CA ILE A 136 -20.19 13.95 10.71
C ILE A 136 -20.98 13.41 11.90
N HIS A 137 -21.67 12.29 11.70
CA HIS A 137 -22.34 11.55 12.78
C HIS A 137 -21.34 11.20 13.89
N SER A 138 -21.65 11.61 15.12
CA SER A 138 -20.75 11.45 16.27
C SER A 138 -20.36 10.00 16.55
N CYS A 139 -21.20 9.04 16.17
CA CYS A 139 -20.94 7.61 16.31
C CYS A 139 -19.77 7.09 15.44
N LEU A 140 -19.45 7.76 14.33
CA LEU A 140 -18.32 7.38 13.45
C LEU A 140 -16.98 7.93 13.95
N LEU A 141 -17.00 9.04 14.68
CA LEU A 141 -15.78 9.74 15.13
C LEU A 141 -14.79 8.84 15.87
N PRO A 142 -15.18 7.89 16.74
CA PRO A 142 -14.25 6.96 17.37
C PRO A 142 -13.36 6.21 16.36
N PHE A 143 -13.87 5.93 15.17
CA PHE A 143 -13.18 5.13 14.15
C PHE A 143 -12.36 5.96 13.17
N ILE A 144 -12.82 7.17 12.83
CA ILE A 144 -12.24 7.96 11.73
C ILE A 144 -11.55 9.25 12.17
N LYS A 145 -11.68 9.68 13.44
CA LYS A 145 -11.19 10.99 13.91
C LYS A 145 -9.72 11.27 13.57
N ASP A 146 -8.87 10.24 13.60
CA ASP A 146 -7.43 10.39 13.37
C ASP A 146 -7.09 10.54 11.88
N ASP A 147 -8.04 10.21 11.00
CA ASP A 147 -7.93 10.35 9.55
C ASP A 147 -8.76 11.53 9.03
N LEU A 148 -9.63 12.13 9.85
CA LEU A 148 -10.55 13.20 9.44
C LEU A 148 -9.90 14.58 9.61
N ALA A 149 -9.97 15.40 8.56
CA ALA A 149 -9.59 16.80 8.61
C ALA A 149 -10.63 17.68 7.91
N TYR A 150 -10.94 18.83 8.50
CA TYR A 150 -11.82 19.83 7.91
C TYR A 150 -11.01 20.86 7.14
N THR A 151 -11.50 21.23 5.95
CA THR A 151 -10.83 22.14 5.02
C THR A 151 -11.84 23.08 4.39
N ASP A 152 -11.42 24.29 4.00
CA ASP A 152 -12.29 25.26 3.34
C ASP A 152 -12.07 25.33 1.83
N PHE A 153 -12.71 24.42 1.12
CA PHE A 153 -12.71 24.34 -0.33
C PHE A 153 -13.55 25.42 -1.01
N GLN A 154 -14.66 25.86 -0.39
CA GLN A 154 -15.62 26.77 -1.02
C GLN A 154 -15.10 28.20 -1.12
N GLU A 155 -14.58 28.77 -0.03
CA GLU A 155 -14.13 30.17 -0.03
C GLU A 155 -12.71 30.30 -0.59
N ASN A 156 -11.83 29.34 -0.31
CA ASN A 156 -10.40 29.44 -0.64
C ASN A 156 -9.79 28.10 -1.12
N PRO A 157 -10.18 27.57 -2.28
CA PRO A 157 -9.77 26.24 -2.77
C PRO A 157 -8.25 26.08 -2.92
N GLU A 158 -7.52 27.12 -3.35
CA GLU A 158 -6.06 27.04 -3.46
C GLU A 158 -5.35 27.06 -2.10
N LEU A 159 -5.83 27.84 -1.13
CA LEU A 159 -5.30 27.78 0.23
C LEU A 159 -5.57 26.42 0.87
N ALA A 160 -6.76 25.85 0.63
CA ALA A 160 -7.08 24.48 1.01
C ALA A 160 -6.10 23.46 0.42
N ARG A 161 -5.80 23.56 -0.88
CA ARG A 161 -4.83 22.69 -1.56
C ARG A 161 -3.43 22.78 -0.93
N ILE A 162 -2.95 23.99 -0.69
CA ILE A 162 -1.64 24.24 -0.06
C ILE A 162 -1.61 23.68 1.37
N ALA A 163 -2.67 23.91 2.16
CA ALA A 163 -2.79 23.40 3.52
C ALA A 163 -2.79 21.86 3.57
N ILE A 164 -3.50 21.21 2.65
CA ILE A 164 -3.51 19.74 2.54
C ILE A 164 -2.11 19.21 2.21
N ASN A 165 -1.45 19.77 1.20
CA ASN A 165 -0.09 19.37 0.83
C ASN A 165 0.88 19.57 1.99
N PHE A 166 0.80 20.70 2.71
CA PHE A 166 1.62 20.96 3.89
C PHE A 166 1.37 19.97 5.03
N LEU A 167 0.10 19.63 5.31
CA LEU A 167 -0.24 18.64 6.32
C LEU A 167 0.37 17.28 5.99
N ILE A 168 0.25 16.85 4.73
CA ILE A 168 0.77 15.57 4.24
C ILE A 168 2.31 15.57 4.24
N GLN A 169 2.95 16.67 3.86
CA GLN A 169 4.39 16.85 3.97
C GLN A 169 4.86 16.67 5.41
N ARG A 170 4.20 17.31 6.37
CA ARG A 170 4.52 17.15 7.80
C ARG A 170 4.29 15.73 8.28
N GLN A 171 3.16 15.13 7.92
CA GLN A 171 2.81 13.76 8.28
C GLN A 171 3.81 12.73 7.73
N THR A 172 4.42 13.01 6.57
CA THR A 172 5.39 12.15 5.89
C THR A 172 6.84 12.55 6.13
N LYS A 173 7.12 13.49 7.06
CA LYS A 173 8.47 13.98 7.38
C LYS A 173 9.23 14.46 6.14
N ASP A 174 8.57 15.29 5.34
CA ASP A 174 9.10 15.89 4.10
C ASP A 174 9.35 14.92 2.94
N LYS A 175 8.93 13.66 3.06
CA LYS A 175 9.14 12.64 2.03
C LYS A 175 8.14 12.74 0.87
N ILE A 176 6.94 13.24 1.14
CA ILE A 176 5.92 13.52 0.13
C ILE A 176 5.52 14.99 0.25
N LYS A 177 6.03 15.83 -0.65
CA LYS A 177 5.82 17.29 -0.59
C LYS A 177 4.49 17.74 -1.20
N GLU A 178 4.10 17.12 -2.32
CA GLU A 178 2.91 17.50 -3.06
C GLU A 178 2.20 16.26 -3.58
N ILE A 179 0.94 16.10 -3.17
CA ILE A 179 0.03 15.04 -3.64
C ILE A 179 -1.12 15.63 -4.45
N LEU A 180 -1.62 16.82 -4.09
CA LEU A 180 -2.66 17.53 -4.83
C LEU A 180 -2.03 18.52 -5.81
N PRO A 181 -2.07 18.25 -7.13
CA PRO A 181 -1.49 19.15 -8.12
C PRO A 181 -2.29 20.45 -8.23
N PRO A 182 -1.71 21.54 -8.79
CA PRO A 182 -2.47 22.77 -9.06
C PRO A 182 -3.78 22.49 -9.82
N ASN A 183 -4.83 23.25 -9.53
CA ASN A 183 -6.16 23.10 -10.13
C ASN A 183 -6.88 21.75 -9.83
N SER A 184 -6.39 20.93 -8.90
CA SER A 184 -7.05 19.67 -8.50
C SER A 184 -8.24 19.84 -7.56
N ILE A 185 -8.41 21.04 -7.00
CA ILE A 185 -9.48 21.42 -6.07
C ILE A 185 -10.20 22.64 -6.64
N HIS A 186 -11.51 22.71 -6.47
CA HIS A 186 -12.33 23.84 -6.88
C HIS A 186 -13.40 24.17 -5.82
N MET A 187 -14.12 25.28 -5.99
CA MET A 187 -15.13 25.73 -5.01
C MET A 187 -16.25 24.72 -4.71
N PHE A 188 -16.52 23.77 -5.61
CA PHE A 188 -17.52 22.71 -5.40
C PHE A 188 -16.96 21.45 -4.73
N THR A 189 -15.66 21.42 -4.39
CA THR A 189 -15.06 20.26 -3.73
C THR A 189 -15.60 20.15 -2.31
N GLN A 190 -16.02 18.95 -1.92
CA GLN A 190 -16.58 18.68 -0.59
C GLN A 190 -15.83 17.57 0.13
N PHE A 191 -15.29 16.60 -0.60
CA PHE A 191 -14.65 15.43 -0.01
C PHE A 191 -13.48 14.94 -0.88
N ILE A 192 -12.27 14.96 -0.32
CA ILE A 192 -11.07 14.37 -0.91
C ILE A 192 -10.57 13.22 -0.02
N VAL A 193 -10.26 12.08 -0.62
CA VAL A 193 -9.57 10.98 0.05
C VAL A 193 -8.12 10.96 -0.41
N THR A 194 -7.20 10.92 0.54
CA THR A 194 -5.77 10.75 0.25
C THR A 194 -5.23 9.53 0.96
N SER A 195 -4.33 8.82 0.28
CA SER A 195 -3.55 7.73 0.86
C SER A 195 -2.08 7.99 0.56
N THR A 196 -1.27 8.02 1.61
CA THR A 196 0.17 8.29 1.48
C THR A 196 0.95 7.29 2.28
N MET A 197 2.01 6.81 1.64
CA MET A 197 2.86 5.82 2.26
C MET A 197 4.32 6.04 1.88
N TYR A 198 5.17 6.06 2.89
CA TYR A 198 6.61 6.13 2.75
C TYR A 198 7.23 4.94 3.48
N PHE A 199 8.21 4.34 2.83
CA PHE A 199 8.99 3.25 3.39
C PHE A 199 10.48 3.48 3.19
N LYS A 200 11.23 3.17 4.25
CA LYS A 200 12.68 3.24 4.33
C LYS A 200 13.20 2.05 5.14
N GLY A 201 13.60 0.99 4.45
CA GLY A 201 14.18 -0.21 5.03
C GLY A 201 15.69 -0.28 4.81
N THR A 202 16.43 -0.96 5.68
CA THR A 202 17.83 -1.31 5.43
C THR A 202 17.90 -2.78 5.08
N TRP A 203 18.64 -3.17 4.05
CA TRP A 203 18.82 -4.59 3.72
C TRP A 203 19.38 -5.34 4.93
N LEU A 204 18.91 -6.55 5.17
CA LEU A 204 19.54 -7.41 6.18
C LEU A 204 21.00 -7.68 5.82
N GLN A 205 21.26 -7.85 4.52
CA GLN A 205 22.60 -7.97 3.92
C GLN A 205 22.76 -6.87 2.87
N PRO A 206 23.43 -5.75 3.20
CA PRO A 206 23.61 -4.65 2.25
C PRO A 206 24.58 -5.03 1.13
N PHE A 207 24.41 -4.39 -0.02
CA PHE A 207 25.39 -4.45 -1.10
C PHE A 207 26.62 -3.63 -0.70
N LEU A 208 27.80 -4.06 -1.14
CA LEU A 208 29.02 -3.27 -0.98
C LEU A 208 29.05 -2.19 -2.07
N PRO A 209 29.12 -0.89 -1.74
CA PRO A 209 29.19 0.18 -2.75
C PRO A 209 30.34 0.01 -3.73
N GLN A 210 31.48 -0.53 -3.28
CA GLN A 210 32.61 -0.82 -4.16
C GLN A 210 32.35 -1.94 -5.17
N SER A 211 31.28 -2.71 -5.03
CA SER A 211 30.86 -3.77 -5.97
C SER A 211 29.85 -3.27 -6.99
N THR A 212 29.28 -2.06 -6.82
CA THR A 212 28.40 -1.44 -7.82
C THR A 212 29.19 -1.15 -9.09
N ARG A 213 28.67 -1.55 -10.25
CA ARG A 213 29.30 -1.37 -11.57
C ARG A 213 28.26 -0.93 -12.59
N PRO A 214 28.65 -0.17 -13.63
CA PRO A 214 27.78 0.06 -14.77
C PRO A 214 27.38 -1.27 -15.43
N GLY A 215 26.09 -1.45 -15.70
CA GLY A 215 25.54 -2.62 -16.38
C GLY A 215 24.45 -2.23 -17.37
N LEU A 216 24.21 -3.10 -18.35
CA LEU A 216 23.16 -2.90 -19.35
C LEU A 216 21.81 -3.30 -18.76
N PHE A 217 20.82 -2.43 -18.92
CA PHE A 217 19.42 -2.72 -18.64
C PHE A 217 18.62 -2.62 -19.94
N PHE A 218 18.09 -3.74 -20.42
CA PHE A 218 17.34 -3.84 -21.67
C PHE A 218 15.88 -3.44 -21.46
N THR A 219 15.50 -2.24 -21.89
CA THR A 219 14.13 -1.72 -21.78
C THR A 219 13.21 -2.36 -22.84
N SER A 220 13.79 -2.77 -23.97
CA SER A 220 13.16 -3.55 -25.03
C SER A 220 14.20 -4.47 -25.71
N HIS A 221 13.81 -5.14 -26.80
CA HIS A 221 14.76 -5.96 -27.58
C HIS A 221 15.86 -5.13 -28.26
N PHE A 222 15.56 -3.85 -28.58
CA PHE A 222 16.46 -2.98 -29.34
C PHE A 222 17.02 -1.81 -28.52
N GLU A 223 16.47 -1.57 -27.34
CA GLU A 223 16.85 -0.43 -26.49
C GLU A 223 17.41 -0.91 -25.17
N TYR A 224 18.45 -0.21 -24.71
CA TYR A 224 19.07 -0.44 -23.42
C TYR A 224 19.52 0.87 -22.78
N LEU A 225 19.68 0.83 -21.47
CA LEU A 225 20.22 1.90 -20.64
C LEU A 225 21.47 1.39 -19.92
N LEU A 226 22.44 2.28 -19.73
CA LEU A 226 23.54 2.02 -18.80
C LEU A 226 23.11 2.46 -17.40
N VAL A 227 23.14 1.54 -16.44
CA VAL A 227 22.63 1.76 -15.08
C VAL A 227 23.62 1.27 -14.04
N ASP A 228 23.56 1.81 -12.84
CA ASP A 228 24.35 1.31 -11.72
C ASP A 228 23.76 0.00 -11.21
N MET A 229 24.43 -1.12 -11.51
CA MET A 229 24.09 -2.45 -11.02
C MET A 229 24.81 -2.73 -9.71
N MET A 230 24.05 -2.88 -8.63
CA MET A 230 24.56 -3.32 -7.34
C MET A 230 24.76 -4.83 -7.38
N ILE A 231 25.96 -5.30 -7.00
CA ILE A 231 26.32 -6.72 -7.09
C ILE A 231 26.58 -7.27 -5.69
N SER A 232 25.94 -8.40 -5.38
CA SER A 232 26.14 -9.17 -4.15
C SER A 232 26.31 -10.65 -4.47
N HIS A 233 27.03 -11.36 -3.61
CA HIS A 233 27.12 -12.81 -3.62
C HIS A 233 26.75 -13.31 -2.22
N ASP A 234 25.57 -13.89 -2.08
CA ASP A 234 25.03 -14.32 -0.79
C ASP A 234 23.97 -15.40 -0.99
N THR A 235 23.40 -15.91 0.11
CA THR A 235 22.29 -16.85 0.11
C THR A 235 20.96 -16.12 0.20
N PHE A 236 20.09 -16.33 -0.78
CA PHE A 236 18.74 -15.75 -0.81
C PHE A 236 17.68 -16.85 -1.01
N PRO A 237 16.47 -16.70 -0.43
CA PRO A 237 15.32 -17.47 -0.87
C PRO A 237 15.03 -17.17 -2.35
N TYR A 238 14.90 -18.24 -3.13
CA TYR A 238 14.82 -18.16 -4.59
C TYR A 238 13.90 -19.25 -5.12
N THR A 239 13.20 -18.95 -6.20
CA THR A 239 12.45 -19.96 -6.96
C THR A 239 12.34 -19.60 -8.44
N THR A 240 11.92 -20.57 -9.25
CA THR A 240 11.44 -20.36 -10.62
C THR A 240 10.00 -20.81 -10.71
N SER A 241 9.11 -19.93 -11.15
CA SER A 241 7.69 -20.23 -11.35
C SER A 241 7.39 -20.39 -12.83
N ASP A 242 6.95 -21.58 -13.22
CA ASP A 242 6.42 -21.84 -14.55
C ASP A 242 5.01 -21.25 -14.72
N GLU A 243 4.19 -21.25 -13.68
CA GLU A 243 2.83 -20.68 -13.73
C GLU A 243 2.83 -19.17 -13.98
N LEU A 244 3.78 -18.45 -13.37
CA LEU A 244 3.94 -16.99 -13.51
C LEU A 244 4.99 -16.60 -14.56
N GLN A 245 5.66 -17.57 -15.18
CA GLN A 245 6.71 -17.35 -16.19
C GLN A 245 7.80 -16.37 -15.71
N CYS A 246 8.23 -16.51 -14.46
CA CYS A 246 9.25 -15.67 -13.85
C CYS A 246 10.22 -16.46 -12.97
N THR A 247 11.34 -15.83 -12.64
CA THR A 247 12.23 -16.25 -11.57
C THR A 247 12.13 -15.20 -10.47
N ALA A 248 12.09 -15.63 -9.21
CA ALA A 248 11.88 -14.73 -8.09
C ALA A 248 12.94 -14.90 -7.00
N ILE A 249 13.28 -13.79 -6.35
CA ILE A 249 14.23 -13.73 -5.23
C ILE A 249 13.62 -12.89 -4.09
N GLU A 250 13.84 -13.31 -2.86
CA GLU A 250 13.42 -12.58 -1.65
C GLU A 250 14.63 -11.96 -0.94
N MET A 251 14.53 -10.66 -0.66
CA MET A 251 15.55 -9.89 0.03
C MET A 251 14.98 -9.35 1.36
N PRO A 252 15.38 -9.90 2.51
CA PRO A 252 14.90 -9.44 3.81
C PRO A 252 15.51 -8.10 4.21
N TYR A 253 14.72 -7.27 4.90
CA TYR A 253 15.20 -6.07 5.58
C TYR A 253 15.63 -6.38 7.02
N VAL A 254 16.39 -5.47 7.63
CA VAL A 254 16.74 -5.51 9.06
C VAL A 254 15.49 -5.66 9.92
N GLY A 255 15.55 -6.57 10.90
CA GLY A 255 14.42 -6.94 11.74
C GLY A 255 13.56 -8.06 11.16
N LYS A 256 13.75 -8.45 9.89
CA LYS A 256 13.07 -9.57 9.20
C LYS A 256 11.54 -9.51 9.18
N SER A 257 10.92 -8.42 9.66
CA SER A 257 9.48 -8.20 9.56
C SER A 257 9.03 -7.86 8.14
N LEU A 258 9.93 -7.36 7.30
CA LEU A 258 9.65 -6.96 5.92
C LEU A 258 10.64 -7.60 4.96
N THR A 259 10.17 -7.96 3.77
CA THR A 259 11.00 -8.43 2.65
C THR A 259 10.59 -7.73 1.36
N MET A 260 11.56 -7.52 0.48
CA MET A 260 11.29 -7.22 -0.93
C MET A 260 11.36 -8.52 -1.72
N VAL A 261 10.37 -8.78 -2.55
CA VAL A 261 10.41 -9.86 -3.54
C VAL A 261 10.51 -9.26 -4.92
N VAL A 262 11.52 -9.67 -5.68
CA VAL A 262 11.71 -9.28 -7.08
C VAL A 262 11.33 -10.45 -7.96
N MET A 263 10.36 -10.25 -8.85
CA MET A 263 9.90 -11.20 -9.85
C MET A 263 10.43 -10.74 -11.21
N LEU A 264 11.40 -11.48 -11.74
CA LEU A 264 12.05 -11.22 -13.01
C LEU A 264 11.42 -12.13 -14.09
N PRO A 265 10.66 -11.58 -15.06
CA PRO A 265 10.04 -12.39 -16.10
C PRO A 265 11.06 -13.15 -16.95
N LYS A 266 10.72 -14.37 -17.38
CA LYS A 266 11.53 -15.19 -18.28
C LYS A 266 11.58 -14.59 -19.69
N ASN A 267 10.44 -14.10 -20.18
CA ASN A 267 10.34 -13.46 -21.49
C ASN A 267 10.89 -12.02 -21.43
N LYS A 268 11.86 -11.69 -22.30
CA LYS A 268 12.52 -10.37 -22.30
C LYS A 268 11.71 -9.26 -22.99
N ALA A 269 10.77 -9.58 -23.88
CA ALA A 269 10.03 -8.59 -24.67
C ALA A 269 8.70 -8.18 -24.03
N HIS A 270 7.90 -9.15 -23.60
CA HIS A 270 6.54 -8.93 -23.06
C HIS A 270 6.33 -9.54 -21.67
N GLY A 271 7.42 -9.92 -21.00
CA GLY A 271 7.35 -10.71 -19.77
C GLY A 271 6.60 -10.04 -18.62
N VAL A 272 6.71 -8.72 -18.46
CA VAL A 272 5.98 -8.01 -17.39
C VAL A 272 4.48 -8.08 -17.60
N GLN A 273 4.00 -7.85 -18.82
CA GLN A 273 2.57 -7.93 -19.14
C GLN A 273 2.03 -9.35 -18.93
N ILE A 274 2.76 -10.36 -19.40
CA ILE A 274 2.41 -11.78 -19.20
C ILE A 274 2.33 -12.08 -17.69
N LEU A 275 3.37 -11.72 -16.93
CA LEU A 275 3.43 -11.90 -15.48
C LEU A 275 2.22 -11.25 -14.78
N ILE A 276 1.96 -9.96 -15.02
CA ILE A 276 0.84 -9.23 -14.38
C ILE A 276 -0.51 -9.86 -14.74
N SER A 277 -0.72 -10.22 -16.01
CA SER A 277 -1.98 -10.84 -16.46
C SER A 277 -2.20 -12.24 -15.88
N SER A 278 -1.12 -12.98 -15.62
CA SER A 278 -1.16 -14.33 -15.04
C SER A 278 -1.24 -14.33 -13.50
N LEU A 279 -1.00 -13.19 -12.86
CA LEU A 279 -0.88 -13.07 -11.42
C LEU A 279 -2.24 -13.31 -10.74
N THR A 280 -2.27 -14.27 -9.83
CA THR A 280 -3.39 -14.50 -8.89
C THR A 280 -2.82 -14.68 -7.49
N LEU A 281 -3.63 -14.47 -6.45
CA LEU A 281 -3.16 -14.60 -5.07
C LEU A 281 -2.66 -16.02 -4.79
N THR A 282 -3.36 -17.03 -5.30
CA THR A 282 -2.96 -18.44 -5.21
C THR A 282 -1.59 -18.67 -5.85
N ARG A 283 -1.38 -18.24 -7.10
CA ARG A 283 -0.10 -18.43 -7.81
C ARG A 283 1.04 -17.69 -7.14
N LEU A 284 0.78 -16.49 -6.63
CA LEU A 284 1.74 -15.71 -5.87
C LEU A 284 2.14 -16.42 -4.58
N ASN A 285 1.17 -16.94 -3.82
CA ASN A 285 1.43 -17.65 -2.57
C ASN A 285 2.21 -18.95 -2.83
N ASN A 286 1.81 -19.75 -3.82
CA ASN A 286 2.52 -20.97 -4.22
C ASN A 286 4.00 -20.66 -4.56
N MET A 287 4.23 -19.63 -5.38
CA MET A 287 5.60 -19.20 -5.72
C MET A 287 6.41 -18.83 -4.47
N ILE A 288 5.81 -18.13 -3.50
CA ILE A 288 6.53 -17.74 -2.27
C ILE A 288 6.81 -18.97 -1.39
N GLU A 289 5.86 -19.90 -1.27
CA GLU A 289 6.03 -21.16 -0.52
C GLU A 289 7.11 -22.06 -1.13
N ASP A 290 7.28 -22.01 -2.45
CA ASP A 290 8.32 -22.76 -3.18
C ASP A 290 9.73 -22.16 -3.06
N MET A 291 9.88 -20.99 -2.43
CA MET A 291 11.20 -20.36 -2.26
C MET A 291 12.06 -21.12 -1.25
N PHE A 292 13.28 -21.44 -1.63
CA PHE A 292 14.28 -22.02 -0.73
C PHE A 292 15.63 -21.29 -0.84
N PRO A 293 16.45 -21.30 0.24
CA PRO A 293 17.77 -20.67 0.21
C PRO A 293 18.70 -21.26 -0.87
N ARG A 294 19.34 -20.39 -1.66
CA ARG A 294 20.39 -20.71 -2.64
C ARG A 294 21.50 -19.66 -2.64
N GLU A 295 22.74 -20.11 -2.86
CA GLU A 295 23.87 -19.22 -3.17
C GLU A 295 23.69 -18.58 -4.55
N ILE A 296 23.59 -17.25 -4.57
CA ILE A 296 23.26 -16.46 -5.76
C ILE A 296 24.21 -15.27 -5.89
N VAL A 297 24.70 -15.04 -7.10
CA VAL A 297 25.27 -13.76 -7.52
C VAL A 297 24.12 -12.89 -8.02
N LEU A 298 23.71 -11.93 -7.19
CA LEU A 298 22.62 -11.00 -7.45
C LEU A 298 23.18 -9.72 -8.06
N ALA A 299 22.67 -9.32 -9.22
CA ALA A 299 22.84 -7.98 -9.77
C ALA A 299 21.48 -7.28 -9.85
N LEU A 300 21.32 -6.18 -9.11
CA LEU A 300 20.08 -5.40 -9.02
C LEU A 300 20.37 -3.93 -9.36
N PRO A 301 19.62 -3.29 -10.28
CA PRO A 301 19.84 -1.88 -10.58
C PRO A 301 19.46 -1.00 -9.40
N LYS A 302 20.18 0.11 -9.21
CA LYS A 302 19.70 1.21 -8.38
C LYS A 302 18.57 1.92 -9.11
N PHE A 303 17.51 2.28 -8.38
CA PHE A 303 16.40 3.01 -8.98
C PHE A 303 15.66 3.84 -7.95
N GLN A 304 14.98 4.87 -8.43
CA GLN A 304 14.06 5.64 -7.63
C GLN A 304 12.77 5.85 -8.42
N ILE A 305 11.63 5.57 -7.78
CA ILE A 305 10.31 5.77 -8.36
C ILE A 305 9.51 6.62 -7.38
N GLU A 306 8.98 7.73 -7.88
CA GLU A 306 8.01 8.56 -7.19
C GLU A 306 6.79 8.69 -8.08
N ASP A 307 5.63 8.32 -7.55
CA ASP A 307 4.43 8.20 -8.34
C ASP A 307 3.22 8.80 -7.64
N ASN A 308 2.40 9.51 -8.41
CA ASN A 308 1.16 10.11 -7.96
C ASN A 308 0.01 9.64 -8.85
N PHE A 309 -1.05 9.14 -8.24
CA PHE A 309 -2.22 8.62 -8.92
C PHE A 309 -3.45 9.41 -8.49
N GLN A 310 -4.21 9.88 -9.48
CA GLN A 310 -5.64 10.08 -9.32
C GLN A 310 -6.29 8.72 -9.62
N LEU A 311 -6.88 8.09 -8.60
CA LEU A 311 -7.32 6.70 -8.68
C LEU A 311 -8.74 6.50 -9.19
N SER A 312 -9.55 7.55 -9.33
CA SER A 312 -10.97 7.42 -9.72
C SER A 312 -11.14 6.61 -11.02
N PRO A 313 -10.40 6.86 -12.13
CA PRO A 313 -10.51 6.05 -13.34
C PRO A 313 -10.18 4.56 -13.12
N THR A 314 -9.22 4.26 -12.26
CA THR A 314 -8.81 2.89 -11.95
C THR A 314 -9.85 2.19 -11.07
N LEU A 315 -10.39 2.89 -10.07
CA LEU A 315 -11.43 2.37 -9.19
C LEU A 315 -12.73 2.10 -9.97
N LEU A 316 -13.06 2.92 -10.98
CA LEU A 316 -14.16 2.64 -11.89
C LEU A 316 -13.99 1.29 -12.61
N LYS A 317 -12.79 1.00 -13.13
CA LYS A 317 -12.48 -0.29 -13.77
C LYS A 317 -12.59 -1.47 -12.79
N LEU A 318 -12.33 -1.23 -11.52
CA LEU A 318 -12.45 -2.25 -10.46
C LEU A 318 -13.90 -2.49 -10.01
N GLY A 319 -14.83 -1.62 -10.38
CA GLY A 319 -16.26 -1.76 -10.09
C GLY A 319 -16.84 -0.72 -9.13
N LEU A 320 -16.08 0.31 -8.74
CA LEU A 320 -16.58 1.44 -7.95
C LEU A 320 -17.16 2.51 -8.88
N ARG A 321 -18.41 2.31 -9.32
CA ARG A 321 -19.07 3.20 -10.28
C ARG A 321 -19.62 4.42 -9.56
N ASP A 322 -20.33 4.23 -8.46
CA ASP A 322 -21.00 5.31 -7.72
C ASP A 322 -20.04 6.43 -7.29
N LEU A 323 -18.82 6.04 -6.92
CA LEU A 323 -17.75 6.94 -6.49
C LEU A 323 -17.29 7.87 -7.62
N VAL A 324 -17.49 7.48 -8.87
CA VAL A 324 -17.05 8.22 -10.07
C VAL A 324 -18.21 8.89 -10.80
N THR A 325 -19.41 8.32 -10.74
CA THR A 325 -20.61 8.85 -11.42
C THR A 325 -21.35 9.92 -10.61
N GLY A 326 -20.93 10.21 -9.38
CA GLY A 326 -21.58 11.21 -8.52
C GLY A 326 -22.85 10.72 -7.83
N THR A 327 -23.18 9.42 -7.95
CA THR A 327 -24.35 8.78 -7.31
C THR A 327 -24.04 8.20 -5.94
N VAL A 328 -22.95 8.66 -5.31
CA VAL A 328 -22.41 8.09 -4.09
C VAL A 328 -23.36 8.31 -2.90
N ASN A 329 -23.72 7.22 -2.22
CA ASN A 329 -24.52 7.29 -1.00
C ASN A 329 -23.61 7.25 0.23
N LEU A 330 -23.28 8.44 0.71
CA LEU A 330 -22.47 8.68 1.90
C LEU A 330 -23.31 9.14 3.11
N THR A 331 -24.59 8.80 3.15
CA THR A 331 -25.50 9.20 4.24
C THR A 331 -25.12 8.61 5.60
N GLY A 332 -24.24 7.60 5.61
CA GLY A 332 -23.61 7.07 6.81
C GLY A 332 -22.60 8.03 7.44
N PHE A 333 -22.02 8.97 6.68
CA PHE A 333 -21.19 10.05 7.22
C PHE A 333 -22.01 11.20 7.80
N THR A 334 -23.01 11.66 7.04
CA THR A 334 -23.85 12.81 7.41
C THR A 334 -25.21 12.71 6.73
N LYS A 335 -26.26 13.28 7.34
CA LYS A 335 -27.57 13.44 6.70
C LYS A 335 -27.82 14.88 6.24
N ASP A 336 -26.93 15.80 6.60
CA ASP A 336 -27.15 17.24 6.44
C ASP A 336 -26.93 17.70 4.99
N LYS A 337 -26.13 16.93 4.23
CA LYS A 337 -25.73 17.28 2.86
C LYS A 337 -25.49 16.01 2.05
N MET A 338 -25.82 16.04 0.76
CA MET A 338 -25.38 15.01 -0.18
C MET A 338 -23.89 15.22 -0.47
N LEU A 339 -23.06 14.27 -0.03
CA LEU A 339 -21.62 14.31 -0.25
C LEU A 339 -21.26 13.64 -1.57
N GLU A 340 -20.25 14.18 -2.23
CA GLU A 340 -19.60 13.59 -3.39
C GLU A 340 -18.11 13.41 -3.09
N ILE A 341 -17.51 12.29 -3.52
CA ILE A 341 -16.06 12.12 -3.46
C ILE A 341 -15.48 12.71 -4.74
N ASN A 342 -14.90 13.90 -4.63
CA ASN A 342 -14.38 14.62 -5.80
C ASN A 342 -13.08 14.00 -6.31
N ALA A 343 -12.26 13.41 -5.43
CA ALA A 343 -11.04 12.74 -5.84
C ALA A 343 -10.52 11.74 -4.80
N VAL A 344 -9.84 10.71 -5.31
CA VAL A 344 -9.02 9.79 -4.53
C VAL A 344 -7.59 9.89 -5.03
N TYR A 345 -6.69 10.44 -4.20
CA TYR A 345 -5.28 10.58 -4.54
C TYR A 345 -4.42 9.57 -3.77
N HIS A 346 -3.44 9.01 -4.47
CA HIS A 346 -2.42 8.17 -3.87
C HIS A 346 -1.03 8.60 -4.30
N LYS A 347 -0.13 8.77 -3.34
CA LYS A 347 1.28 9.04 -3.64
C LYS A 347 2.19 8.12 -2.85
N ALA A 348 3.17 7.55 -3.55
CA ALA A 348 4.20 6.69 -2.98
C ALA A 348 5.56 6.99 -3.60
N LYS A 349 6.61 6.74 -2.81
CA LYS A 349 8.00 6.95 -3.22
C LYS A 349 8.87 5.83 -2.69
N ILE A 350 9.75 5.32 -3.53
CA ILE A 350 10.80 4.36 -3.16
C ILE A 350 12.11 4.76 -3.82
N THR A 351 13.19 4.59 -3.07
CA THR A 351 14.56 4.69 -3.53
C THR A 351 15.23 3.37 -3.17
N VAL A 352 15.87 2.68 -4.10
CA VAL A 352 16.61 1.43 -3.86
C VAL A 352 18.09 1.67 -4.11
N ASP A 353 18.90 1.46 -3.08
CA ASP A 353 20.36 1.64 -3.06
C ASP A 353 21.08 0.49 -2.33
N GLU A 354 22.40 0.60 -2.20
CA GLU A 354 23.24 -0.46 -1.65
C GLU A 354 22.95 -0.75 -0.18
N HIS A 355 22.44 0.23 0.56
CA HIS A 355 22.13 0.07 1.99
C HIS A 355 20.72 -0.45 2.22
N GLY A 356 19.80 -0.16 1.31
CA GLY A 356 18.39 -0.50 1.47
C GLY A 356 17.49 0.34 0.60
N THR A 357 16.36 0.69 1.18
CA THR A 357 15.51 1.80 0.77
C THR A 357 15.79 3.01 1.67
N GLU A 358 16.64 3.94 1.20
CA GLU A 358 17.21 5.18 1.80
C GLU A 358 18.08 5.07 3.10
N ALA A 359 19.36 5.47 3.00
CA ALA A 359 20.63 5.44 3.82
C ALA A 359 20.67 5.52 5.39
N SER A 360 21.72 5.09 6.14
CA SER A 360 23.21 5.30 6.02
C SER A 360 24.09 4.28 6.79
N ALA A 361 25.27 3.97 6.21
CA ALA A 361 26.56 3.45 6.74
C ALA A 361 26.67 2.05 7.38
N ALA A 362 27.85 1.46 7.15
CA ALA A 362 28.14 0.05 6.96
C ALA A 362 28.77 -0.69 8.17
N THR A 363 28.62 -2.00 8.18
CA THR A 363 29.62 -2.91 8.77
C THR A 363 29.55 -4.25 8.01
N ALA A 364 30.63 -4.64 7.36
CA ALA A 364 30.72 -5.91 6.65
C ALA A 364 31.21 -6.98 7.62
N THR A 365 30.39 -7.99 7.90
CA THR A 365 30.81 -9.21 8.61
C THR A 365 30.90 -10.35 7.62
N ALA A 366 32.10 -10.92 7.50
CA ALA A 366 32.35 -12.11 6.69
C ALA A 366 31.74 -13.35 7.37
N TYR A 367 30.96 -14.13 6.62
CA TYR A 367 30.47 -15.44 7.06
C TYR A 367 31.36 -16.57 6.50
N PRO A 368 31.49 -17.71 7.21
CA PRO A 368 32.28 -18.84 6.76
C PRO A 368 31.59 -19.57 5.61
N ARG A 369 32.37 -20.00 4.60
CA ARG A 369 31.92 -20.88 3.53
C ARG A 369 31.63 -22.27 4.07
N HIS A 370 30.41 -22.78 3.89
CA HIS A 370 30.12 -24.20 4.02
C HIS A 370 30.18 -24.85 2.63
N SER A 371 31.09 -25.80 2.48
CA SER A 371 31.27 -26.59 1.26
C SER A 371 30.13 -27.59 1.08
N HIS A 372 29.11 -27.22 0.32
CA HIS A 372 28.28 -28.15 -0.44
C HIS A 372 28.29 -27.67 -1.90
N SER A 373 28.48 -28.57 -2.85
CA SER A 373 28.61 -28.28 -4.27
C SER A 373 27.27 -27.87 -4.90
N THR A 374 26.63 -26.82 -4.41
CA THR A 374 25.53 -26.16 -5.10
C THR A 374 26.11 -25.23 -6.15
N LYS A 375 25.76 -25.44 -7.41
CA LYS A 375 26.09 -24.52 -8.51
C LYS A 375 25.63 -23.12 -8.12
N ILE A 376 26.56 -22.17 -8.04
CA ILE A 376 26.26 -20.75 -7.84
C ILE A 376 25.38 -20.30 -9.01
N LEU A 377 24.27 -19.63 -8.71
CA LEU A 377 23.32 -19.15 -9.71
C LEU A 377 23.47 -17.64 -9.92
N ASP A 378 23.39 -17.19 -11.17
CA ASP A 378 23.34 -15.76 -11.47
C ASP A 378 21.88 -15.30 -11.52
N PHE A 379 21.53 -14.28 -10.75
CA PHE A 379 20.25 -13.58 -10.83
C PHE A 379 20.50 -12.12 -11.21
N ILE A 380 20.47 -11.85 -12.52
CA ILE A 380 20.78 -10.53 -13.08
C ILE A 380 19.48 -9.86 -13.49
N VAL A 381 19.13 -8.77 -12.81
CA VAL A 381 17.93 -7.96 -13.04
C VAL A 381 18.23 -6.92 -14.14
N ASP A 382 18.46 -7.40 -15.35
CA ASP A 382 18.89 -6.62 -16.53
C ASP A 382 17.74 -6.16 -17.43
N ARG A 383 16.48 -6.26 -16.98
CA ARG A 383 15.29 -6.03 -17.81
C ARG A 383 14.07 -5.74 -16.95
N PRO A 384 12.95 -5.25 -17.52
CA PRO A 384 11.75 -4.92 -16.78
C PRO A 384 11.28 -6.02 -15.84
N PHE A 385 10.97 -5.65 -14.60
CA PHE A 385 10.61 -6.57 -13.54
C PHE A 385 9.47 -6.03 -12.68
N VAL A 386 8.80 -6.93 -11.97
CA VAL A 386 7.77 -6.59 -10.98
C VAL A 386 8.36 -6.88 -9.60
N PHE A 387 8.09 -6.02 -8.63
CA PHE A 387 8.50 -6.25 -7.26
C PHE A 387 7.38 -5.90 -6.30
N PHE A 388 7.47 -6.44 -5.08
CA PHE A 388 6.59 -6.06 -4.00
C PHE A 388 7.33 -6.10 -2.66
N ILE A 389 6.81 -5.36 -1.69
CA ILE A 389 7.30 -5.37 -0.31
C ILE A 389 6.18 -5.90 0.57
N ARG A 390 6.45 -6.96 1.33
CA ARG A 390 5.46 -7.62 2.19
C ARG A 390 5.88 -7.62 3.65
N GLU A 391 4.87 -7.67 4.52
CA GLU A 391 5.05 -7.94 5.95
C GLU A 391 4.97 -9.44 6.21
N ASN A 392 5.98 -9.98 6.90
CA ASN A 392 6.18 -11.43 6.97
C ASN A 392 5.27 -12.15 7.96
N TYR A 393 4.63 -11.45 8.89
CA TYR A 393 3.72 -12.03 9.88
C TYR A 393 2.27 -12.07 9.39
N SER A 394 1.81 -11.01 8.70
CA SER A 394 0.47 -10.91 8.14
C SER A 394 0.41 -11.29 6.66
N HIS A 395 1.57 -11.48 6.03
CA HIS A 395 1.73 -11.69 4.58
C HIS A 395 1.13 -10.56 3.74
N SER A 396 0.91 -9.38 4.33
CA SER A 396 0.27 -8.26 3.62
C SER A 396 1.23 -7.61 2.64
N ILE A 397 0.78 -7.40 1.41
CA ILE A 397 1.50 -6.68 0.37
C ILE A 397 1.37 -5.19 0.65
N LEU A 398 2.43 -4.57 1.17
CA LEU A 398 2.44 -3.17 1.55
C LEU A 398 2.71 -2.26 0.36
N PHE A 399 3.57 -2.70 -0.55
CA PHE A 399 3.92 -1.97 -1.77
C PHE A 399 4.03 -2.92 -2.95
N MET A 400 3.73 -2.40 -4.14
CA MET A 400 4.01 -3.06 -5.41
C MET A 400 4.61 -2.05 -6.37
N GLY A 401 5.46 -2.54 -7.27
CA GLY A 401 5.95 -1.73 -8.35
C GLY A 401 6.37 -2.52 -9.57
N VAL A 402 6.46 -1.78 -10.67
CA VAL A 402 6.95 -2.24 -11.96
C VAL A 402 8.08 -1.31 -12.35
N VAL A 403 9.27 -1.87 -12.57
CA VAL A 403 10.42 -1.13 -13.08
C VAL A 403 10.59 -1.49 -14.54
N ARG A 404 10.55 -0.50 -15.41
CA ARG A 404 10.83 -0.59 -16.85
C ARG A 404 12.03 0.26 -17.25
N HIS A 405 12.27 1.38 -16.57
CA HIS A 405 13.36 2.30 -16.84
C HIS A 405 13.97 2.74 -15.50
N PRO A 406 14.88 1.96 -14.90
CA PRO A 406 15.50 2.33 -13.63
C PRO A 406 16.28 3.64 -13.80
N ARG A 407 15.73 4.74 -13.29
CA ARG A 407 16.35 6.07 -13.27
C ARG A 407 16.81 6.40 -11.86
N LEU A 408 17.97 7.05 -11.74
CA LEU A 408 18.37 7.78 -10.54
C LEU A 408 17.88 9.21 -10.69
N LEU A 409 17.21 9.79 -9.68
CA LEU A 409 16.60 11.13 -9.78
C LEU A 409 17.60 12.29 -9.93
N ASN A 410 18.91 12.00 -10.02
CA ASN A 410 19.97 12.97 -10.29
C ASN A 410 20.61 12.84 -11.70
N SER A 411 20.14 11.92 -12.56
CA SER A 411 20.50 12.02 -13.97
C SER A 411 19.65 13.12 -14.60
N ILE A 412 20.29 14.24 -14.94
CA ILE A 412 19.70 15.33 -15.72
C ILE A 412 19.05 14.71 -16.94
N GLY A 413 17.71 14.67 -16.94
CA GLY A 413 16.93 14.15 -18.04
C GLY A 413 17.10 15.06 -19.24
N PHE A 414 17.80 14.59 -20.28
CA PHE A 414 17.56 15.10 -21.62
C PHE A 414 16.14 14.67 -22.00
N HIS A 415 15.19 15.58 -21.80
CA HIS A 415 13.86 15.47 -22.38
C HIS A 415 14.01 15.56 -23.91
N TYR A 416 14.09 14.42 -24.58
CA TYR A 416 13.73 14.36 -25.99
C TYR A 416 12.20 14.50 -26.07
N TYR A 417 11.76 15.73 -26.29
CA TYR A 417 10.45 15.96 -26.90
C TYR A 417 10.52 15.39 -28.32
N ALA A 418 9.88 14.24 -28.53
CA ALA A 418 9.45 13.88 -29.87
C ALA A 418 8.24 14.76 -30.17
N GLU A 419 8.42 15.79 -30.98
CA GLU A 419 7.30 16.49 -31.62
C GLU A 419 6.58 15.51 -32.55
N PRO A 420 5.25 15.49 -32.55
CA PRO A 420 4.49 14.74 -33.56
C PRO A 420 4.59 15.46 -34.91
N LEU A 421 4.92 14.70 -35.96
CA LEU A 421 4.73 15.09 -37.37
C LEU A 421 3.24 15.13 -37.73
#